data_AF-X1JLP6-F1
#
_entry.id   AF-X1JLP6-F1
#
_cell.length_a   1.000
_cell.length_b   1.000
_cell.length_c   1.000
_cell.angle_alpha   90.00
_cell.angle_beta   90.00
_cell.angle_gamma   90.00
#
_symmetry.space_group_name_H-M   'P 1'
#
loop_
_entity.id
_entity.type
_entity.pdbx_description
1 polymer ?
#
loop_
_entity_poly.entity_id
_entity_poly.type
_entity_poly.pdbx_seq_one_letter_code
_entity_poly.pdbx_strand_id
1 'polypeptide(L)'
;MIGPHRKAGGDVVLGTFTVAHDQFTVSHNQRDRLAPMLKTISKAFHLTTSGRAWKKVQDVVGARIVVVGWVRSAEITVGEYGWHPHFHALFFIDRILTEDEIEALEQFFYERWSDAIEAAGYRRPSREHGVVVSHGESAGSYVALLSKQNLALETVSSGTKQGRKNNRSTLQLQYDWMVHRRDLDKELIKEYQLATHRMNQLTWSRGKNDLRKKY
;
A
#
# COMPACT_ATOMS: atom_id res chain seq x y z
N MET A 1 9.86 -17.18 -0.45
CA MET A 1 10.36 -15.98 0.25
C MET A 1 10.03 -15.99 1.74
N ILE A 2 8.77 -15.84 2.17
CA ILE A 2 8.44 -15.70 3.62
C ILE A 2 8.87 -16.92 4.45
N GLY A 3 8.47 -18.13 4.06
CA GLY A 3 8.82 -19.34 4.81
C GLY A 3 10.33 -19.53 5.01
N PRO A 4 11.14 -19.49 3.93
CA PRO A 4 12.60 -19.52 4.05
C PRO A 4 13.19 -18.40 4.91
N HIS A 5 12.68 -17.17 4.82
CA HIS A 5 13.16 -16.03 5.62
C HIS A 5 12.91 -16.23 7.12
N ARG A 6 11.70 -16.67 7.49
CA ARG A 6 11.36 -16.99 8.89
C ARG A 6 12.15 -18.17 9.44
N LYS A 7 12.37 -19.21 8.63
CA LYS A 7 13.24 -20.34 9.02
C LYS A 7 14.69 -19.91 9.28
N ALA A 8 15.15 -18.84 8.64
CA ALA A 8 16.47 -18.25 8.90
C ALA A 8 16.49 -17.29 10.10
N GLY A 9 15.40 -17.20 10.88
CA GLY A 9 15.29 -16.35 12.06
C GLY A 9 14.84 -14.91 11.80
N GLY A 10 14.51 -14.56 10.56
CA GLY A 10 14.06 -13.22 10.19
C GLY A 10 12.55 -13.01 10.31
N ASP A 11 12.11 -11.77 10.53
CA ASP A 11 10.70 -11.41 10.56
C ASP A 11 10.16 -10.90 9.22
N VAL A 12 8.85 -10.97 9.06
CA VAL A 12 8.13 -10.28 8.00
C VAL A 12 6.98 -9.50 8.63
N VAL A 13 6.96 -8.19 8.41
CA VAL A 13 5.86 -7.31 8.84
C VAL A 13 5.12 -6.74 7.62
N LEU A 14 3.83 -6.49 7.77
CA LEU A 14 2.97 -5.86 6.78
C LEU A 14 2.74 -4.40 7.17
N GLY A 15 3.14 -3.46 6.33
CA GLY A 15 2.78 -2.06 6.44
C GLY A 15 1.66 -1.70 5.45
N THR A 16 0.57 -1.13 5.95
CA THR A 16 -0.49 -0.50 5.15
C THR A 16 -0.26 1.00 5.15
N PHE A 17 -0.13 1.62 3.98
CA PHE A 17 0.16 3.05 3.81
C PHE A 17 -0.97 3.73 3.05
N THR A 18 -1.75 4.55 3.75
CA THR A 18 -2.96 5.17 3.26
C THR A 18 -2.79 6.68 3.16
N VAL A 19 -3.23 7.26 2.05
CA VAL A 19 -3.40 8.72 1.96
C VAL A 19 -4.78 9.06 2.51
N ALA A 20 -4.89 10.05 3.40
CA ALA A 20 -6.19 10.48 3.88
C ALA A 20 -6.95 11.23 2.78
N HIS A 21 -8.21 10.86 2.61
CA HIS A 21 -9.24 11.59 1.87
C HIS A 21 -10.47 11.55 2.78
N ASP A 22 -10.89 12.71 3.26
CA ASP A 22 -12.13 12.85 4.01
C ASP A 22 -13.14 13.65 3.18
N GLN A 23 -14.39 13.57 3.62
CA GLN A 23 -15.56 14.26 3.05
C GLN A 23 -15.35 15.78 2.84
N PHE A 24 -14.33 16.38 3.47
CA PHE A 24 -14.01 17.81 3.43
C PHE A 24 -12.84 18.18 2.51
N THR A 25 -12.09 17.20 2.00
CA THR A 25 -10.96 17.39 1.08
C THR A 25 -11.35 17.25 -0.39
N VAL A 26 -12.60 16.88 -0.68
CA VAL A 26 -13.17 16.85 -2.04
C VAL A 26 -13.43 18.28 -2.53
N SER A 27 -12.37 19.03 -2.77
CA SER A 27 -12.44 20.00 -3.86
C SER A 27 -12.25 19.18 -5.13
N HIS A 28 -13.22 19.12 -6.04
CA HIS A 28 -13.13 18.47 -7.36
C HIS A 28 -12.05 19.11 -8.27
N ASN A 29 -10.83 19.19 -7.76
CA ASN A 29 -9.65 19.80 -8.33
C ASN A 29 -8.81 18.69 -8.94
N GLN A 30 -7.86 19.05 -9.81
CA GLN A 30 -7.01 18.08 -10.50
C GLN A 30 -6.22 17.14 -9.56
N ARG A 31 -6.12 17.44 -8.26
CA ARG A 31 -5.38 16.68 -7.25
C ARG A 31 -6.09 15.41 -6.75
N ASP A 32 -7.42 15.35 -6.90
CA ASP A 32 -8.23 14.17 -6.52
C ASP A 32 -8.35 13.18 -7.68
N ARG A 33 -7.72 13.48 -8.81
CA ARG A 33 -7.55 12.52 -9.89
C ARG A 33 -6.59 11.42 -9.48
N LEU A 34 -6.88 10.20 -9.91
CA LEU A 34 -6.14 9.00 -9.52
C LEU A 34 -4.66 9.09 -9.90
N ALA A 35 -4.32 9.57 -11.10
CA ALA A 35 -2.92 9.59 -11.55
C ALA A 35 -2.01 10.50 -10.68
N PRO A 36 -2.39 11.75 -10.36
CA PRO A 36 -1.70 12.57 -9.35
C PRO A 36 -1.59 11.88 -8.00
N MET A 37 -2.66 11.27 -7.49
CA MET A 37 -2.63 10.55 -6.21
C MET A 37 -1.62 9.41 -6.22
N LEU A 38 -1.65 8.55 -7.25
CA LEU A 38 -0.71 7.44 -7.44
C LEU A 38 0.75 7.91 -7.49
N LYS A 39 1.00 9.04 -8.15
CA LYS A 39 2.33 9.67 -8.19
C LYS A 39 2.75 10.14 -6.81
N THR A 40 1.84 10.78 -6.06
CA THR A 40 2.08 11.26 -4.69
C THR A 40 2.40 10.11 -3.75
N ILE A 41 1.54 9.09 -3.66
CA ILE A 41 1.77 7.96 -2.75
C ILE A 41 3.04 7.20 -3.12
N SER A 42 3.35 7.06 -4.42
CA SER A 42 4.60 6.43 -4.88
C SER A 42 5.83 7.21 -4.43
N LYS A 43 5.79 8.55 -4.51
CA LYS A 43 6.86 9.43 -4.02
C LYS A 43 6.96 9.37 -2.50
N ALA A 44 5.84 9.40 -1.78
CA ALA A 44 5.80 9.28 -0.33
C ALA A 44 6.43 7.96 0.14
N PHE A 45 6.02 6.84 -0.45
CA PHE A 45 6.61 5.53 -0.15
C PHE A 45 8.12 5.50 -0.42
N HIS A 46 8.57 6.09 -1.53
CA HIS A 46 10.00 6.19 -1.84
C HIS A 46 10.74 6.99 -0.77
N LEU A 47 10.21 8.13 -0.31
CA LEU A 47 10.82 8.93 0.74
C LEU A 47 10.83 8.19 2.08
N THR A 48 9.76 7.46 2.42
CA THR A 48 9.69 6.63 3.61
C THR A 48 10.78 5.55 3.62
N THR A 49 11.02 4.90 2.48
CA THR A 49 11.89 3.72 2.34
C THR A 49 13.27 4.03 1.72
N SER A 50 13.73 5.28 1.78
CA SER A 50 15.04 5.68 1.25
C SER A 50 15.69 6.83 2.03
N GLY A 51 16.91 7.19 1.63
CA GLY A 51 17.68 8.26 2.25
C GLY A 51 18.46 7.84 3.50
N ARG A 52 19.07 8.84 4.17
CA ARG A 52 19.90 8.60 5.37
C ARG A 52 19.08 8.09 6.55
N ALA A 53 17.89 8.65 6.76
CA ALA A 53 16.97 8.24 7.82
C ALA A 53 16.50 6.79 7.67
N TRP A 54 16.26 6.31 6.45
CA TRP A 54 15.99 4.89 6.18
C TRP A 54 17.17 3.99 6.55
N LYS A 55 18.41 4.45 6.34
CA LYS A 55 19.59 3.73 6.83
C LYS A 55 19.66 3.72 8.37
N LYS A 56 19.12 4.76 9.03
CA LYS A 56 18.96 4.86 10.48
C LYS A 56 17.74 4.11 11.05
N VAL A 57 16.92 3.42 10.23
CA VAL A 57 15.96 2.46 10.80
C VAL A 57 16.71 1.39 11.63
N GLN A 58 17.99 1.19 11.31
CA GLN A 58 18.98 0.46 12.09
C GLN A 58 19.27 1.03 13.50
N ASP A 59 18.69 2.16 13.90
CA ASP A 59 18.90 2.78 15.21
C ASP A 59 17.57 3.01 15.95
N VAL A 60 16.45 2.47 15.44
CA VAL A 60 15.12 2.61 16.06
C VAL A 60 15.14 1.94 17.44
N VAL A 61 14.95 2.74 18.50
CA VAL A 61 14.97 2.32 19.92
C VAL A 61 16.31 1.70 20.37
N GLY A 62 17.45 2.11 19.80
CA GLY A 62 18.76 1.57 20.18
C GLY A 62 18.96 0.09 19.82
N ALA A 63 17.98 -0.51 19.12
CA ALA A 63 18.03 -1.85 18.60
C ALA A 63 18.18 -1.79 17.08
N ARG A 64 19.13 -2.56 16.55
CA ARG A 64 19.40 -2.54 15.12
C ARG A 64 18.34 -3.30 14.34
N ILE A 65 17.37 -2.58 13.76
CA ILE A 65 16.39 -3.14 12.81
C ILE A 65 16.97 -3.05 11.39
N VAL A 66 17.32 -4.20 10.79
CA VAL A 66 17.79 -4.22 9.40
C VAL A 66 16.69 -4.73 8.49
N VAL A 67 16.13 -3.82 7.70
CA VAL A 67 15.26 -4.20 6.58
C VAL A 67 16.11 -4.75 5.44
N VAL A 68 16.04 -6.07 5.26
CA VAL A 68 16.68 -6.82 4.17
C VAL A 68 16.16 -6.37 2.81
N GLY A 69 14.86 -6.12 2.74
CA GLY A 69 14.18 -5.67 1.55
C GLY A 69 12.68 -5.64 1.76
N TRP A 70 11.96 -5.16 0.75
CA TRP A 70 10.51 -5.10 0.76
C TRP A 70 9.92 -5.38 -0.63
N VAL A 71 8.65 -5.79 -0.61
CA VAL A 71 7.78 -5.85 -1.78
C VAL A 71 6.48 -5.12 -1.44
N ARG A 72 5.96 -4.33 -2.38
CA ARG A 72 4.68 -3.63 -2.20
C ARG A 72 3.72 -3.88 -3.34
N SER A 73 2.44 -3.76 -3.04
CA SER A 73 1.34 -3.72 -3.99
C SER A 73 0.49 -2.48 -3.83
N ALA A 74 -0.09 -2.03 -4.93
CA ALA A 74 -1.11 -0.99 -4.95
C ALA A 74 -2.50 -1.61 -4.81
N GLU A 75 -3.26 -1.13 -3.84
CA GLU A 75 -4.70 -1.39 -3.77
C GLU A 75 -5.41 -0.07 -4.09
N ILE A 76 -6.35 -0.13 -5.03
CA ILE A 76 -7.06 1.05 -5.53
C ILE A 76 -8.55 0.75 -5.44
N THR A 77 -9.23 1.53 -4.61
CA THR A 77 -10.69 1.47 -4.46
C THR A 77 -11.30 2.83 -4.73
N VAL A 78 -12.62 2.88 -4.94
CA VAL A 78 -13.36 4.13 -5.08
C VAL A 78 -14.55 4.13 -4.13
N GLY A 79 -14.65 5.17 -3.32
CA GLY A 79 -15.74 5.39 -2.38
C GLY A 79 -16.65 6.53 -2.80
N GLU A 80 -17.53 6.93 -1.88
CA GLU A 80 -18.38 8.11 -2.03
C GLU A 80 -17.58 9.39 -2.30
N TYR A 81 -16.39 9.49 -1.69
CA TYR A 81 -15.50 10.66 -1.78
C TYR A 81 -14.38 10.52 -2.81
N GLY A 82 -14.52 9.59 -3.77
CA GLY A 82 -13.56 9.41 -4.85
C GLY A 82 -12.51 8.33 -4.58
N TRP A 83 -11.36 8.45 -5.23
CA TRP A 83 -10.32 7.41 -5.22
C TRP A 83 -9.68 7.24 -3.85
N HIS A 84 -9.48 5.99 -3.46
CA HIS A 84 -8.81 5.57 -2.23
C HIS A 84 -7.65 4.62 -2.58
N PRO A 85 -6.50 5.14 -3.05
CA PRO A 85 -5.32 4.31 -3.31
C PRO A 85 -4.43 4.20 -2.06
N HIS A 86 -4.01 2.99 -1.74
CA HIS A 86 -3.04 2.71 -0.67
C HIS A 86 -2.04 1.64 -1.08
N PHE A 87 -0.95 1.54 -0.32
CA PHE A 87 0.04 0.49 -0.50
C PHE A 87 0.03 -0.51 0.64
N HIS A 88 0.12 -1.77 0.27
CA HIS A 88 0.50 -2.84 1.18
C HIS A 88 1.91 -3.25 0.89
N ALA A 89 2.79 -3.18 1.88
CA ALA A 89 4.19 -3.52 1.75
C ALA A 89 4.59 -4.56 2.79
N LEU A 90 5.19 -5.65 2.32
CA LEU A 90 5.88 -6.62 3.18
C LEU A 90 7.32 -6.18 3.34
N PHE A 91 7.75 -5.99 4.58
CA PHE A 91 9.14 -5.70 4.93
C PHE A 91 9.77 -6.95 5.55
N PHE A 92 10.90 -7.37 4.99
CA PHE A 92 11.68 -8.50 5.46
C PHE A 92 12.78 -7.97 6.37
N ILE A 93 12.75 -8.39 7.62
CA ILE A 93 13.65 -7.93 8.68
C ILE A 93 14.57 -9.09 9.08
N ASP A 94 15.84 -8.82 9.33
CA ASP A 94 16.85 -9.86 9.57
C ASP A 94 16.69 -10.65 10.86
N ARG A 95 15.82 -10.20 11.77
CA ARG A 95 15.47 -10.88 13.03
C ARG A 95 14.00 -10.67 13.37
N ILE A 96 13.49 -11.48 14.30
CA ILE A 96 12.19 -11.30 14.95
C ILE A 96 12.17 -9.98 15.72
N LEU A 97 11.10 -9.20 15.55
CA LEU A 97 10.87 -7.97 16.31
C LEU A 97 9.99 -8.24 17.55
N THR A 98 10.20 -7.45 18.60
CA THR A 98 9.25 -7.33 19.71
C THR A 98 8.08 -6.42 19.32
N GLU A 99 6.99 -6.43 20.10
CA GLU A 99 5.86 -5.51 19.89
C GLU A 99 6.31 -4.04 19.95
N ASP A 100 7.10 -3.66 20.95
CA ASP A 100 7.64 -2.30 21.09
C ASP A 100 8.47 -1.87 19.85
N GLU A 101 9.21 -2.82 19.24
CA GLU A 101 9.99 -2.56 18.03
C GLU A 101 9.10 -2.41 16.79
N ILE A 102 7.99 -3.13 16.73
CA ILE A 102 6.98 -2.97 15.68
C ILE A 102 6.28 -1.63 15.81
N GLU A 103 5.88 -1.22 17.01
CA GLU A 103 5.29 0.09 17.28
C GLU A 103 6.26 1.22 16.92
N ALA A 104 7.54 1.08 17.26
CA ALA A 104 8.55 2.05 16.91
C ALA A 104 8.81 2.11 15.38
N LEU A 105 8.76 0.97 14.70
CA LEU A 105 8.86 0.90 13.24
C LEU A 105 7.63 1.52 12.57
N GLU A 106 6.42 1.27 13.08
CA GLU A 106 5.19 1.92 12.65
C GLU A 106 5.29 3.43 12.81
N GLN A 107 5.75 3.90 13.97
CA GLN A 107 5.93 5.31 14.26
C GLN A 107 6.90 5.96 13.27
N PHE A 108 8.06 5.32 13.02
CA PHE A 108 9.02 5.77 12.02
C PHE A 108 8.40 5.89 10.62
N PHE A 109 7.60 4.89 10.21
CA PHE A 109 6.93 4.91 8.92
C PHE A 109 5.87 5.98 8.83
N TYR A 110 5.04 6.11 9.87
CA TYR A 110 3.96 7.08 9.98
C TYR A 110 4.48 8.50 9.82
N GLU A 111 5.53 8.88 10.55
CA GLU A 111 6.10 10.23 10.49
C GLU A 111 6.54 10.57 9.07
N ARG A 112 7.36 9.71 8.46
CA ARG A 112 7.91 9.96 7.12
C ARG A 112 6.85 9.96 6.03
N TRP A 113 5.90 9.02 6.12
CA TRP A 113 4.79 8.96 5.20
C TRP A 113 3.95 10.23 5.29
N SER A 114 3.54 10.58 6.51
CA SER A 114 2.67 11.73 6.77
C SER A 114 3.31 13.05 6.37
N ASP A 115 4.61 13.24 6.66
CA ASP A 115 5.36 14.43 6.21
C ASP A 115 5.40 14.53 4.68
N ALA A 116 5.58 13.40 3.99
CA ALA A 116 5.63 13.39 2.53
C ALA A 116 4.26 13.63 1.89
N ILE A 117 3.18 13.16 2.52
CA ILE A 117 1.80 13.41 2.10
C ILE A 117 1.43 14.90 2.31
N GLU A 118 1.76 15.45 3.47
CA GLU A 118 1.53 16.85 3.81
C GLU A 118 2.33 17.79 2.90
N ALA A 119 3.61 17.49 2.64
CA ALA A 119 4.45 18.24 1.72
C ALA A 119 3.96 18.16 0.25
N ALA A 120 3.17 17.14 -0.11
CA ALA A 120 2.51 17.05 -1.41
C ALA A 120 1.21 17.86 -1.48
N GLY A 121 0.81 18.53 -0.38
CA GLY A 121 -0.37 19.37 -0.29
C GLY A 121 -1.66 18.61 0.02
N TYR A 122 -1.56 17.38 0.53
CA TYR A 122 -2.69 16.61 1.05
C TYR A 122 -2.78 16.78 2.57
N ARG A 123 -3.95 16.46 3.15
CA ARG A 123 -4.11 16.43 4.60
C ARG A 123 -3.18 15.39 5.20
N ARG A 124 -2.54 15.74 6.32
CA ARG A 124 -1.75 14.80 7.11
C ARG A 124 -2.64 13.61 7.54
N PRO A 125 -2.25 12.36 7.24
CA PRO A 125 -3.01 11.19 7.67
C PRO A 125 -3.14 11.11 9.19
N SER A 126 -4.25 10.56 9.69
CA SER A 126 -4.39 10.29 11.12
C SER A 126 -3.47 9.16 11.55
N ARG A 127 -3.15 9.11 12.85
CA ARG A 127 -2.33 8.05 13.41
C ARG A 127 -2.93 6.66 13.20
N GLU A 128 -4.24 6.55 13.41
CA GLU A 128 -4.98 5.28 13.36
C GLU A 128 -5.16 4.72 11.96
N HIS A 129 -5.10 5.56 10.92
CA HIS A 129 -5.47 5.16 9.55
C HIS A 129 -4.42 5.48 8.49
N GLY A 130 -3.37 6.25 8.82
CA GLY A 130 -2.33 6.64 7.89
C GLY A 130 -1.34 5.53 7.60
N VAL A 131 -0.72 4.98 8.65
CA VAL A 131 0.18 3.84 8.55
C VAL A 131 -0.14 2.87 9.67
N VAL A 132 -0.33 1.60 9.31
CA VAL A 132 -0.53 0.50 10.26
C VAL A 132 0.47 -0.60 9.94
N VAL A 133 1.23 -1.06 10.92
CA VAL A 133 2.16 -2.18 10.83
C VAL A 133 1.62 -3.35 11.64
N SER A 134 1.54 -4.52 11.01
CA SER A 134 1.13 -5.76 11.68
C SER A 134 2.10 -6.89 11.40
N HIS A 135 2.07 -7.92 12.24
CA HIS A 135 2.79 -9.17 11.99
C HIS A 135 2.42 -9.79 10.64
N GLY A 136 3.41 -10.35 9.96
CA GLY A 136 3.23 -10.99 8.66
C GLY A 136 2.49 -12.34 8.71
N GLU A 137 2.10 -12.84 9.88
CA GLU A 137 1.22 -14.01 9.98
C GLU A 137 -0.18 -13.70 9.44
N SER A 138 -0.65 -12.47 9.65
CA SER A 138 -1.82 -11.89 8.98
C SER A 138 -1.58 -11.67 7.48
N ALA A 139 -0.33 -11.77 7.00
CA ALA A 139 0.04 -11.52 5.61
C ALA A 139 -0.05 -12.76 4.71
N GLY A 140 -0.43 -13.94 5.21
CA GLY A 140 -0.70 -15.11 4.36
C GLY A 140 -1.77 -14.83 3.28
N SER A 141 -2.79 -14.05 3.63
CA SER A 141 -3.80 -13.51 2.71
C SER A 141 -3.22 -12.46 1.75
N TYR A 142 -2.29 -11.61 2.22
CA TYR A 142 -1.60 -10.62 1.37
C TYR A 142 -0.61 -11.24 0.39
N VAL A 143 0.08 -12.32 0.74
CA VAL A 143 0.92 -13.09 -0.18
C VAL A 143 0.08 -13.71 -1.30
N ALA A 144 -1.14 -14.16 -0.98
CA ALA A 144 -2.11 -14.59 -1.98
C ALA A 144 -2.57 -13.43 -2.89
N LEU A 145 -2.83 -12.23 -2.32
CA LEU A 145 -3.09 -10.97 -3.07
C LEU A 145 -1.91 -10.55 -3.97
N LEU A 146 -0.67 -10.77 -3.51
CA LEU A 146 0.58 -10.50 -4.24
C LEU A 146 0.88 -11.55 -5.33
N SER A 147 0.06 -12.59 -5.48
CA SER A 147 0.28 -13.69 -6.42
C SER A 147 -0.69 -13.67 -7.61
N LYS A 148 -0.27 -14.26 -8.74
CA LYS A 148 -1.10 -14.44 -9.95
C LYS A 148 -2.46 -15.12 -9.69
N GLN A 149 -2.59 -15.87 -8.59
CA GLN A 149 -3.82 -16.59 -8.25
C GLN A 149 -4.98 -15.65 -7.90
N ASN A 150 -4.73 -14.45 -7.35
CA ASN A 150 -5.80 -13.52 -7.01
C ASN A 150 -6.33 -12.74 -8.23
N LEU A 151 -5.57 -12.53 -9.31
CA LEU A 151 -6.11 -12.01 -10.57
C LEU A 151 -7.19 -12.96 -11.14
N ALA A 152 -6.95 -14.27 -11.07
CA ALA A 152 -7.93 -15.28 -11.44
C ALA A 152 -9.10 -15.34 -10.44
N LEU A 153 -8.82 -15.32 -9.13
CA LEU A 153 -9.86 -15.38 -8.09
C LEU A 153 -10.73 -14.12 -8.05
N GLU A 154 -10.16 -12.94 -8.25
CA GLU A 154 -10.88 -11.67 -8.34
C GLU A 154 -11.67 -11.54 -9.63
N THR A 155 -11.16 -12.04 -10.77
CA THR A 155 -11.96 -12.10 -12.01
C THR A 155 -13.18 -12.99 -11.80
N VAL A 156 -13.02 -14.15 -11.14
CA VAL A 156 -14.11 -15.11 -10.86
C VAL A 156 -15.05 -14.64 -9.73
N SER A 157 -14.55 -13.87 -8.76
CA SER A 157 -15.33 -13.39 -7.59
C SER A 157 -15.74 -11.92 -7.68
N SER A 158 -15.54 -11.28 -8.83
CA SER A 158 -15.78 -9.84 -9.05
C SER A 158 -17.24 -9.43 -8.83
N GLY A 159 -18.19 -10.34 -9.05
CA GLY A 159 -19.61 -10.12 -8.77
C GLY A 159 -20.06 -10.40 -7.32
N THR A 160 -19.20 -10.99 -6.48
CA THR A 160 -19.54 -11.39 -5.10
C THR A 160 -18.79 -10.62 -4.02
N LYS A 161 -17.63 -10.03 -4.34
CA LYS A 161 -16.84 -9.23 -3.39
C LYS A 161 -17.33 -7.78 -3.34
N GLN A 162 -18.33 -7.52 -2.51
CA GLN A 162 -18.63 -6.15 -2.08
C GLN A 162 -17.48 -5.62 -1.21
N GLY A 163 -16.98 -4.42 -1.53
CA GLY A 163 -16.00 -3.76 -0.67
C GLY A 163 -16.63 -3.33 0.66
N ARG A 164 -15.79 -3.07 1.67
CA ARG A 164 -16.25 -2.65 3.01
C ARG A 164 -16.67 -1.17 2.97
N LYS A 165 -17.70 -0.79 3.75
CA LYS A 165 -18.16 0.60 3.96
C LYS A 165 -18.31 1.42 2.65
N ASN A 166 -19.21 0.99 1.76
CA ASN A 166 -19.53 1.69 0.49
C ASN A 166 -18.36 1.89 -0.50
N ASN A 167 -17.16 1.36 -0.23
CA ASN A 167 -16.05 1.38 -1.19
C ASN A 167 -16.18 0.24 -2.18
N ARG A 168 -15.83 0.51 -3.45
CA ARG A 168 -15.86 -0.46 -4.55
C ARG A 168 -14.44 -0.74 -5.02
N SER A 169 -14.12 -2.02 -5.20
CA SER A 169 -12.92 -2.41 -5.94
C SER A 169 -13.06 -2.03 -7.41
N THR A 170 -11.96 -1.95 -8.14
CA THR A 170 -11.97 -1.62 -9.58
C THR A 170 -12.68 -2.69 -10.42
N LEU A 171 -12.75 -3.93 -9.92
CA LEU A 171 -13.51 -5.01 -10.55
C LEU A 171 -15.00 -4.95 -10.23
N GLN A 172 -15.37 -4.63 -8.98
CA GLN A 172 -16.76 -4.34 -8.63
C GLN A 172 -17.27 -3.15 -9.44
N LEU A 173 -16.47 -2.11 -9.63
CA LEU A 173 -16.80 -0.95 -10.46
C LEU A 173 -17.09 -1.35 -11.93
N GLN A 174 -16.29 -2.26 -12.50
CA GLN A 174 -16.51 -2.78 -13.86
C GLN A 174 -17.80 -3.61 -13.95
N TYR A 175 -18.05 -4.47 -12.95
CA TYR A 175 -19.27 -5.27 -12.86
C TYR A 175 -20.51 -4.38 -12.72
N ASP A 176 -20.48 -3.41 -11.81
CA ASP A 176 -21.51 -2.40 -11.62
C ASP A 176 -21.84 -1.64 -12.90
N TRP A 177 -20.82 -1.23 -13.66
CA TRP A 177 -21.03 -0.58 -14.95
C TRP A 177 -21.67 -1.52 -15.97
N MET A 178 -21.27 -2.80 -16.00
CA MET A 178 -21.85 -3.80 -16.89
C MET A 178 -23.35 -4.01 -16.61
N VAL A 179 -23.76 -4.02 -15.34
CA VAL A 179 -25.15 -4.23 -14.90
C VAL A 179 -25.99 -2.96 -15.03
N HIS A 180 -25.50 -1.83 -14.53
CA HIS A 180 -26.29 -0.60 -14.34
C HIS A 180 -26.04 0.48 -15.40
N ARG A 181 -24.96 0.38 -16.19
CA ARG A 181 -24.62 1.30 -17.28
C ARG A 181 -24.54 2.78 -16.87
N ARG A 182 -24.18 3.08 -15.62
CA ARG A 182 -24.03 4.45 -15.11
C ARG A 182 -22.83 5.14 -15.77
N ASP A 183 -23.02 6.35 -16.31
CA ASP A 183 -21.94 7.11 -16.95
C ASP A 183 -20.79 7.45 -15.97
N LEU A 184 -21.11 7.70 -14.70
CA LEU A 184 -20.09 7.93 -13.67
C LEU A 184 -19.13 6.74 -13.54
N ASP A 185 -19.64 5.51 -13.52
CA ASP A 185 -18.80 4.32 -13.43
C ASP A 185 -17.91 4.18 -14.68
N LYS A 186 -18.44 4.53 -15.86
CA LYS A 186 -17.68 4.54 -17.11
C LYS A 186 -16.49 5.52 -17.06
N GLU A 187 -16.71 6.72 -16.55
CA GLU A 187 -15.66 7.74 -16.44
C GLU A 187 -14.60 7.35 -15.40
N LEU A 188 -15.00 6.77 -14.26
CA LEU A 188 -14.07 6.23 -13.26
C LEU A 188 -13.25 5.05 -13.83
N ILE A 189 -13.85 4.15 -14.61
CA ILE A 189 -13.13 3.06 -15.28
C ILE A 189 -12.09 3.61 -16.26
N LYS A 190 -12.44 4.60 -17.08
CA LYS A 190 -11.49 5.25 -17.99
C LYS A 190 -10.36 5.91 -17.25
N GLU A 191 -10.66 6.65 -16.17
CA GLU A 191 -9.64 7.29 -15.34
C GLU A 191 -8.68 6.25 -14.74
N TYR A 192 -9.23 5.15 -14.20
CA TYR A 192 -8.44 4.03 -13.69
C TYR A 192 -7.50 3.46 -14.75
N GLN A 193 -8.02 3.16 -15.94
CA GLN A 193 -7.23 2.60 -17.04
C GLN A 193 -6.10 3.54 -17.46
N LEU A 194 -6.38 4.84 -17.58
CA LEU A 194 -5.38 5.84 -17.95
C LEU A 194 -4.31 6.01 -16.86
N ALA A 195 -4.72 6.07 -15.60
CA ALA A 195 -3.84 6.29 -14.46
C ALA A 195 -2.93 5.10 -14.15
N THR A 196 -3.41 3.88 -14.40
CA THR A 196 -2.69 2.63 -14.11
C THR A 196 -1.98 2.03 -15.32
N HIS A 197 -2.14 2.62 -16.51
CA HIS A 197 -1.42 2.17 -17.70
C HIS A 197 0.10 2.18 -17.47
N ARG A 198 0.74 1.01 -17.66
CA ARG A 198 2.17 0.74 -17.38
C ARG A 198 2.59 0.86 -15.91
N MET A 199 1.65 0.97 -14.98
CA MET A 199 1.94 0.88 -13.56
C MET A 199 2.26 -0.57 -13.19
N ASN A 200 3.32 -0.75 -12.40
CA ASN A 200 3.61 -2.06 -11.83
C ASN A 200 2.69 -2.30 -10.62
N GLN A 201 1.82 -3.31 -10.71
CA GLN A 201 1.00 -3.76 -9.59
C GLN A 201 1.86 -4.18 -8.40
N LEU A 202 3.02 -4.80 -8.67
CA LEU A 202 4.02 -5.22 -7.68
C LEU A 202 5.33 -4.49 -7.90
N THR A 203 5.85 -3.88 -6.84
CA THR A 203 7.18 -3.24 -6.87
C THR A 203 8.05 -3.82 -5.77
N TRP A 204 9.27 -4.19 -6.14
CA TRP A 204 10.29 -4.72 -5.24
C TRP A 204 11.31 -3.65 -4.95
N SER A 205 11.83 -3.65 -3.73
CA SER A 205 13.13 -3.05 -3.42
C SER A 205 14.22 -3.55 -4.39
N ARG A 206 15.23 -2.71 -4.66
CA ARG A 206 16.24 -2.94 -5.71
C ARG A 206 17.66 -2.93 -5.16
N GLY A 207 18.61 -3.30 -6.00
CA GLY A 207 20.04 -3.28 -5.66
C GLY A 207 20.38 -4.35 -4.63
N LYS A 208 21.13 -3.99 -3.59
CA LYS A 208 21.52 -4.91 -2.50
C LYS A 208 20.35 -5.41 -1.65
N ASN A 209 19.19 -4.75 -1.73
CA ASN A 209 17.98 -5.12 -1.00
C ASN A 209 16.98 -5.90 -1.88
N ASP A 210 17.33 -6.25 -3.11
CA ASP A 210 16.43 -6.98 -4.02
C ASP A 210 16.19 -8.42 -3.54
N LEU A 211 15.01 -8.67 -2.97
CA LEU A 211 14.64 -9.96 -2.37
C LEU A 211 14.67 -11.11 -3.39
N ARG A 212 14.45 -10.83 -4.68
CA ARG A 212 14.43 -11.84 -5.75
C ARG A 212 15.81 -12.37 -6.13
N LYS A 213 16.87 -11.70 -5.63
CA LYS A 213 18.25 -12.19 -5.75
C LYS A 213 18.67 -13.03 -4.53
N LYS A 214 17.88 -12.95 -3.44
CA LYS A 214 18.16 -13.61 -2.17
C LYS A 214 17.34 -14.90 -1.99
N TYR A 215 16.19 -15.00 -2.66
CA TYR A 215 15.27 -16.13 -2.67
C TYR A 215 14.84 -16.44 -4.09
#